data_AF-A0A0F5HRP8-F1
#
_entry.id   AF-A0A0F5HRP8-F1
#
_cell.length_a   1.000
_cell.length_b   1.000
_cell.length_c   1.000
_cell.angle_alpha   90.00
_cell.angle_beta   90.00
_cell.angle_gamma   90.00
#
_symmetry.space_group_name_H-M   'P 1'
#
loop_
_entity.id
_entity.type
_entity.pdbx_description
1 polymer ?
#
loop_
_entity_poly.entity_id
_entity_poly.type
_entity_poly.pdbx_seq_one_letter_code
_entity_poly.pdbx_strand_id
1 'polypeptide(L)'
;MAKVVALYKQPQDKEKFDDHYFNVHSPLTAKIPGLREMKVTKFTGSAMGGEPEYYLMCEMIYDSMEDLKNGMRSEEGKASGKDVMGFAGDLVTLMIGEDVE
;
A
#
# COMPACT_ATOMS: atom_id res chain seq x y z
N MET A 1 -11.68 -5.09 10.81
CA MET A 1 -11.52 -3.64 10.54
C MET A 1 -11.51 -3.41 9.03
N ALA A 2 -11.89 -2.22 8.56
CA ALA A 2 -11.84 -1.90 7.13
C ALA A 2 -10.40 -1.62 6.70
N LYS A 3 -10.00 -2.07 5.51
CA LYS A 3 -8.64 -1.88 5.00
C LYS A 3 -8.56 -1.66 3.51
N VAL A 4 -7.53 -0.93 3.10
CA VAL A 4 -6.99 -0.99 1.73
C VAL A 4 -5.71 -1.83 1.76
N VAL A 5 -5.62 -2.82 0.89
CA VAL A 5 -4.43 -3.64 0.69
C VAL A 5 -3.78 -3.24 -0.63
N ALA A 6 -2.53 -2.78 -0.57
CA ALA A 6 -1.69 -2.57 -1.74
C ALA A 6 -0.65 -3.69 -1.81
N LEU A 7 -0.65 -4.43 -2.91
CA LEU A 7 0.24 -5.56 -3.14
C LEU A 7 1.07 -5.33 -4.39
N TYR A 8 2.39 -5.31 -4.25
CA TYR A 8 3.32 -4.92 -5.29
C TYR A 8 4.07 -6.15 -5.83
N LYS A 9 4.06 -6.34 -7.14
CA LYS A 9 4.93 -7.29 -7.84
C LYS A 9 6.40 -6.86 -7.77
N GLN A 10 7.30 -7.75 -8.15
CA GLN A 10 8.74 -7.46 -8.22
C GLN A 10 9.03 -6.25 -9.12
N PRO A 11 9.62 -5.15 -8.59
CA PRO A 11 10.10 -4.06 -9.42
C PRO A 11 11.38 -4.48 -10.15
N GLN A 12 11.61 -3.90 -11.34
CA GLN A 12 12.87 -4.11 -12.08
C GLN A 12 14.07 -3.53 -11.33
N ASP A 13 13.87 -2.40 -10.65
CA ASP A 13 14.86 -1.72 -9.83
C ASP A 13 14.34 -1.59 -8.39
N LYS A 14 14.80 -2.49 -7.52
CA LYS A 14 14.37 -2.59 -6.11
C LYS A 14 14.86 -1.41 -5.28
N GLU A 15 16.07 -0.90 -5.55
CA GLU A 15 16.65 0.21 -4.80
C GLU A 15 15.88 1.50 -5.09
N LYS A 16 15.59 1.78 -6.37
CA LYS A 16 14.77 2.93 -6.77
C LYS A 16 13.34 2.82 -6.26
N PHE A 17 12.75 1.63 -6.31
CA PHE A 17 11.41 1.40 -5.74
C PHE A 17 11.41 1.68 -4.23
N ASP A 18 12.39 1.14 -3.50
CA ASP A 18 12.49 1.32 -2.06
C ASP A 18 12.68 2.79 -1.67
N ASP A 19 13.60 3.49 -2.32
CA ASP A 19 13.83 4.91 -2.06
C ASP A 19 12.54 5.73 -2.22
N HIS A 20 11.84 5.56 -3.35
CA HIS A 20 10.58 6.27 -3.58
C HIS A 20 9.49 5.82 -2.59
N TYR A 21 9.36 4.52 -2.36
CA TYR A 21 8.33 3.97 -1.49
C TYR A 21 8.47 4.49 -0.05
N PHE A 22 9.66 4.43 0.54
CA PHE A 22 9.87 4.78 1.95
C PHE A 22 10.04 6.28 2.17
N ASN A 23 10.62 7.02 1.22
CA ASN A 23 10.93 8.44 1.41
C ASN A 23 9.85 9.38 0.83
N VAL A 24 9.00 8.90 -0.09
CA VAL A 24 7.96 9.71 -0.74
C VAL A 24 6.57 9.12 -0.49
N HIS A 25 6.33 7.89 -0.94
CA HIS A 25 4.98 7.31 -0.98
C HIS A 25 4.41 7.07 0.43
N SER A 26 5.15 6.37 1.28
CA SER A 26 4.75 6.02 2.64
C SER A 26 4.43 7.26 3.50
N PRO A 27 5.26 8.33 3.51
CA PRO A 27 4.92 9.58 4.19
C PRO A 27 3.68 10.31 3.64
N LEU A 28 3.37 10.19 2.34
CA LEU A 28 2.13 10.73 1.77
C LEU A 28 0.92 9.93 2.25
N THR A 29 1.00 8.60 2.19
CA THR A 29 -0.07 7.69 2.63
C THR A 29 -0.35 7.83 4.12
N ALA A 30 0.68 8.00 4.95
CA ALA A 30 0.53 8.19 6.40
C ALA A 30 -0.24 9.47 6.79
N LYS A 31 -0.43 10.42 5.87
CA LYS A 31 -1.19 11.67 6.10
C LYS A 31 -2.69 11.52 5.81
N ILE A 32 -3.14 10.38 5.28
CA ILE A 32 -4.54 10.18 4.91
C ILE A 32 -5.43 10.31 6.16
N PRO A 33 -6.41 11.22 6.17
CA PRO A 33 -7.36 11.35 7.27
C PRO A 33 -8.12 10.04 7.53
N GLY A 34 -8.26 9.67 8.79
CA GLY A 34 -8.95 8.45 9.21
C GLY A 34 -8.09 7.18 9.18
N LEU A 35 -6.88 7.23 8.61
CA LEU A 35 -5.93 6.12 8.67
C LEU A 35 -5.51 5.87 10.12
N ARG A 36 -5.72 4.65 10.60
CA ARG A 36 -5.36 4.24 11.97
C ARG A 36 -3.98 3.62 12.04
N GLU A 37 -3.68 2.77 11.08
CA GLU A 37 -2.43 2.03 11.06
C GLU A 37 -2.03 1.74 9.62
N MET A 38 -0.72 1.77 9.37
CA MET A 38 -0.12 1.34 8.13
C MET A 38 0.89 0.23 8.44
N LYS A 39 0.64 -0.99 7.96
CA LYS A 39 1.55 -2.13 8.09
C LYS A 39 2.21 -2.41 6.75
N VAL A 40 3.53 -2.35 6.73
CA VAL A 40 4.33 -2.62 5.53
C VAL A 40 5.10 -3.91 5.73
N THR A 41 4.94 -4.84 4.79
CA THR A 41 5.60 -6.14 4.78
C THR A 41 6.41 -6.28 3.50
N LYS A 42 7.74 -6.43 3.61
CA LYS A 42 8.58 -6.90 2.50
C LYS A 42 8.63 -8.42 2.52
N PHE A 43 8.36 -9.05 1.38
CA PHE A 43 8.47 -10.49 1.25
C PHE A 43 9.90 -10.86 0.89
N THR A 44 10.55 -11.64 1.76
CA THR A 44 11.97 -12.03 1.61
C THR A 44 12.16 -13.39 0.94
N GLY A 45 11.07 -14.14 0.69
CA GLY A 45 11.14 -15.48 0.13
C GLY A 45 9.76 -16.10 -0.07
N SER A 46 9.67 -17.09 -0.95
CA SER A 46 8.48 -17.95 -1.07
C SER A 46 8.58 -19.14 -0.10
N ALA A 47 7.46 -19.53 0.51
CA ALA A 47 7.38 -20.74 1.33
C ALA A 47 7.66 -22.03 0.52
N MET A 48 7.47 -21.98 -0.81
CA MET A 48 7.82 -23.06 -1.73
C MET A 48 9.29 -23.00 -2.20
N GLY A 49 10.09 -22.07 -1.65
CA GLY A 49 11.46 -21.78 -2.05
C GLY A 49 11.55 -20.76 -3.21
N GLY A 50 12.67 -20.05 -3.27
CA GLY A 50 12.95 -19.06 -4.32
C GLY A 50 12.36 -17.66 -4.07
N GLU A 51 12.38 -16.84 -5.11
CA GLU A 51 11.89 -15.44 -5.09
C GLU A 51 10.35 -15.42 -5.01
N PRO A 52 9.76 -14.59 -4.13
CA PRO A 52 8.31 -14.46 -4.05
C PRO A 52 7.75 -13.72 -5.27
N GLU A 53 6.52 -14.04 -5.68
CA GLU A 53 5.82 -13.32 -6.75
C GLU A 53 5.65 -11.83 -6.44
N TYR A 54 5.43 -11.53 -5.16
CA TYR A 54 5.23 -10.18 -4.65
C TYR A 54 6.45 -9.71 -3.87
N TYR A 55 6.77 -8.43 -4.00
CA TYR A 55 7.90 -7.80 -3.34
C TYR A 55 7.49 -7.17 -2.00
N LEU A 56 6.36 -6.46 -1.99
CA LEU A 56 5.91 -5.68 -0.85
C LEU A 56 4.38 -5.70 -0.74
N MET A 57 3.88 -5.68 0.49
CA MET A 57 2.48 -5.43 0.82
C MET A 57 2.37 -4.24 1.78
N CYS A 58 1.33 -3.45 1.61
CA CYS A 58 0.91 -2.44 2.56
C CYS A 58 -0.55 -2.66 2.93
N GLU A 59 -0.85 -2.75 4.22
CA GLU A 59 -2.21 -2.68 4.75
C GLU A 59 -2.43 -1.32 5.37
N MET A 60 -3.44 -0.59 4.89
CA MET A 60 -3.91 0.67 5.44
C MET A 60 -5.23 0.41 6.17
N ILE A 61 -5.21 0.52 7.49
CA ILE A 61 -6.31 0.09 8.37
C ILE A 61 -7.12 1.31 8.83
N TYR A 62 -8.44 1.18 8.80
CA TYR A 62 -9.42 2.19 9.17
C TYR A 62 -10.45 1.60 10.14
N ASP A 63 -11.09 2.43 10.96
CA ASP A 63 -12.12 1.98 11.91
C ASP A 63 -13.35 1.42 11.19
N SER A 64 -13.74 2.03 10.08
CA SER A 64 -14.93 1.67 9.32
C SER A 64 -14.75 1.87 7.81
N MET A 65 -15.65 1.26 7.03
CA MET A 65 -15.72 1.48 5.58
C MET A 65 -16.07 2.93 5.21
N GLU A 66 -16.71 3.68 6.10
CA GLU A 66 -16.99 5.10 5.89
C GLU A 66 -15.71 5.94 6.03
N ASP A 67 -14.94 5.70 7.10
CA ASP A 67 -13.66 6.38 7.33
C ASP A 67 -12.67 6.12 6.19
N LEU A 68 -12.60 4.87 5.71
CA LEU A 68 -11.80 4.50 4.54
C LEU A 68 -12.21 5.30 3.30
N LYS A 69 -13.51 5.36 2.98
CA LYS A 69 -14.00 6.09 1.79
C LYS A 69 -13.74 7.59 1.90
N ASN A 70 -13.90 8.16 3.09
CA ASN A 70 -13.62 9.58 3.34
C ASN A 70 -12.12 9.86 3.21
N GLY A 71 -11.27 9.01 3.78
CA GLY A 71 -9.81 9.07 3.64
C GLY A 71 -9.37 9.01 2.18
N MET A 72 -9.88 8.06 1.40
CA MET A 72 -9.53 7.94 -0.03
C MET A 72 -9.99 9.14 -0.88
N ARG A 73 -11.05 9.85 -0.48
CA ARG A 73 -11.57 11.04 -1.18
C ARG A 73 -10.90 12.35 -0.78
N SER A 74 -10.12 12.35 0.31
CA SER A 74 -9.34 13.51 0.76
C SER A 74 -8.28 13.92 -0.26
N GLU A 75 -7.70 15.11 -0.07
CA GLU A 75 -6.61 15.58 -0.92
C GLU A 75 -5.35 14.73 -0.72
N GLU A 76 -5.09 14.28 0.50
CA GLU A 76 -4.00 13.37 0.85
C GLU A 76 -4.19 11.99 0.19
N GLY A 77 -5.42 11.45 0.22
CA GLY A 77 -5.77 10.19 -0.42
C GLY A 77 -5.58 10.24 -1.94
N LYS A 78 -6.01 11.33 -2.59
CA LYS A 78 -5.78 11.58 -4.02
C LYS A 78 -4.29 11.73 -4.33
N ALA A 79 -3.52 12.41 -3.47
CA ALA A 79 -2.09 12.60 -3.65
C ALA A 79 -1.34 11.27 -3.58
N SER A 80 -1.62 10.43 -2.56
CA SER A 80 -1.08 9.08 -2.43
C SER A 80 -1.46 8.20 -3.63
N GLY A 81 -2.73 8.23 -4.04
CA GLY A 81 -3.20 7.48 -5.22
C GLY A 81 -2.53 7.91 -6.52
N LYS A 82 -2.31 9.23 -6.73
CA LYS A 82 -1.60 9.73 -7.90
C LYS A 82 -0.13 9.31 -7.90
N ASP A 83 0.51 9.34 -6.74
CA ASP A 83 1.91 8.96 -6.58
C ASP A 83 2.11 7.46 -6.89
N VAL A 84 1.31 6.57 -6.28
CA VAL A 84 1.45 5.11 -6.52
C VAL A 84 1.25 4.72 -7.98
N MET A 85 0.29 5.34 -8.66
CA MET A 85 0.09 5.11 -10.09
C MET A 85 1.26 5.60 -10.94
N GLY A 86 2.00 6.60 -10.47
CA GLY A 86 3.16 7.16 -11.16
C GLY A 86 4.41 6.29 -11.07
N PHE A 87 4.74 5.76 -9.90
CA PHE A 87 5.99 4.98 -9.72
C PHE A 87 5.78 3.46 -9.78
N ALA A 88 4.56 2.97 -9.51
CA ALA A 88 4.26 1.54 -9.34
C ALA A 88 2.97 1.09 -10.03
N GLY A 89 2.40 1.87 -10.95
CA GLY A 89 1.10 1.58 -11.58
C GLY A 89 0.99 0.18 -12.21
N ASP A 90 2.04 -0.30 -12.88
CA ASP A 90 2.06 -1.65 -13.49
C ASP A 90 2.40 -2.78 -12.50
N LEU A 91 2.77 -2.42 -11.27
CA LEU A 91 3.20 -3.35 -10.22
C LEU A 91 2.15 -3.54 -9.14
N VAL A 92 1.35 -2.50 -8.86
CA VAL A 92 0.44 -2.47 -7.72
C VAL A 92 -0.91 -3.07 -8.05
N THR A 93 -1.40 -3.93 -7.17
CA THR A 93 -2.80 -4.33 -7.07
C THR A 93 -3.39 -3.69 -5.82
N LEU A 94 -4.50 -2.98 -5.96
CA LEU A 94 -5.24 -2.38 -4.86
C LEU A 94 -6.54 -3.14 -4.61
N MET A 95 -6.78 -3.49 -3.36
CA MET A 95 -8.00 -4.18 -2.92
C MET A 95 -8.57 -3.48 -1.69
N ILE A 96 -9.90 -3.52 -1.55
CA ILE A 96 -10.59 -3.10 -0.33
C ILE A 96 -11.11 -4.36 0.34
N GLY A 97 -10.90 -4.47 1.66
CA GLY A 97 -11.35 -5.61 2.43
C GLY A 97 -11.80 -5.21 3.83
N GLU A 98 -12.45 -6.15 4.50
CA GLU A 98 -12.76 -6.09 5.92
C GLU A 98 -12.25 -7.38 6.56
N ASP A 99 -11.63 -7.28 7.74
CA ASP A 99 -11.32 -8.49 8.50
C ASP A 99 -12.61 -9.22 8.86
N VAL A 100 -12.67 -10.51 8.53
CA VAL A 100 -13.65 -11.46 9.06
C VAL A 100 -13.07 -12.09 10.32
N GLU A 101 -13.91 -12.30 11.33
CA GLU A 101 -13.54 -12.94 12.61
C GLU A 101 -12.77 -14.26 12.44
#